data_AF-A0A239RFD5-F1
#
_entry.id   AF-A0A239RFD5-F1
#
_cell.length_a   1.000
_cell.length_b   1.000
_cell.length_c   1.000
_cell.angle_alpha   90.00
_cell.angle_beta   90.00
_cell.angle_gamma   90.00
#
_symmetry.space_group_name_H-M   'P 1'
#
loop_
_entity.id
_entity.type
_entity.pdbx_description
1 polymer ?
#
loop_
_entity_poly.entity_id
_entity_poly.type
_entity_poly.pdbx_seq_one_letter_code
_entity_poly.pdbx_strand_id
1 'polypeptide(L)'
;MKKKTVFMLGATAILGAAMLDVVNVPVVNEPTVVYAAATTTQKTALRKAKSYYKNMHMSKQGIFDQLTSDYDQYSEEDAQYAVDHLKANYKKAALKQAKSYYKNMHMSKQGIYDQLSSEMGEKFTPEEAQYAIDNSNFDYNKAALKQAKNYQESMAMSPDAIYDQLISEAGEKFTESEAQYAIDNLDK
;
A
#
# COMPACT_ATOMS: atom_id res chain seq x y z
N MET A 1 2.79 10.73 34.16
CA MET A 1 4.01 9.87 34.18
C MET A 1 4.54 9.77 32.75
N LYS A 2 5.77 10.23 32.50
CA LYS A 2 6.40 10.20 31.15
C LYS A 2 7.14 8.88 30.98
N LYS A 3 6.77 8.05 29.99
CA LYS A 3 7.51 6.82 29.65
C LYS A 3 8.78 7.24 28.88
N LYS A 4 9.95 6.81 29.36
CA LYS A 4 11.24 7.06 28.71
C LYS A 4 11.49 5.98 27.66
N THR A 5 11.66 6.41 26.42
CA THR A 5 12.13 5.60 25.29
C THR A 5 13.64 5.41 25.41
N VAL A 6 14.13 4.17 25.31
CA VAL A 6 15.57 3.85 25.25
C VAL A 6 15.90 3.43 23.82
N PHE A 7 16.81 4.17 23.19
CA PHE A 7 17.49 3.80 21.95
C PHE A 7 18.76 3.02 22.31
N MET A 8 18.98 1.83 21.74
CA MET A 8 20.29 1.18 21.79
C MET A 8 21.02 1.35 20.44
N LEU A 9 22.15 2.04 20.49
CA LEU A 9 23.15 2.09 19.42
C LEU A 9 23.88 0.74 19.34
N GLY A 10 24.04 0.22 18.13
CA GLY A 10 24.91 -0.93 17.85
C GLY A 10 26.40 -0.55 17.94
N ALA A 11 27.22 -1.47 18.41
CA ALA A 11 28.67 -1.35 18.42
C ALA A 11 29.31 -2.45 17.56
N THR A 12 30.12 -2.02 16.60
CA THR A 12 30.99 -2.80 15.71
C THR A 12 32.46 -2.68 16.18
N ALA A 13 33.21 -3.78 16.25
CA ALA A 13 34.69 -3.84 16.17
C ALA A 13 35.11 -5.34 16.08
N ILE A 14 35.74 -5.87 15.03
CA ILE A 14 37.11 -5.75 14.45
C ILE A 14 38.23 -6.42 15.31
N LEU A 15 38.98 -7.30 14.62
CA LEU A 15 40.02 -8.26 15.06
C LEU A 15 41.26 -7.66 15.75
N GLY A 16 41.89 -8.47 16.62
CA GLY A 16 43.30 -8.37 17.00
C GLY A 16 43.76 -9.57 17.84
N ALA A 17 44.77 -10.31 17.37
CA ALA A 17 45.34 -11.48 18.04
C ALA A 17 46.57 -11.13 18.90
N ALA A 18 46.67 -11.66 20.12
CA ALA A 18 47.91 -12.09 20.80
C ALA A 18 47.70 -12.49 22.28
N MET A 19 48.18 -13.70 22.60
CA MET A 19 48.82 -14.19 23.85
C MET A 19 48.05 -14.19 25.19
N LEU A 20 48.08 -15.36 25.84
CA LEU A 20 47.43 -15.71 27.10
C LEU A 20 48.01 -14.97 28.31
N ASP A 21 47.14 -14.32 29.08
CA ASP A 21 47.25 -14.19 30.53
C ASP A 21 45.88 -14.50 31.16
N VAL A 22 45.84 -15.51 32.04
CA VAL A 22 44.62 -15.96 32.73
C VAL A 22 44.30 -14.96 33.85
N VAL A 23 43.61 -13.88 33.48
CA VAL A 23 42.81 -13.08 34.42
C VAL A 23 41.40 -13.70 34.48
N ASN A 24 41.01 -14.19 35.65
CA ASN A 24 39.63 -14.61 35.91
C ASN A 24 38.75 -13.36 36.00
N VAL A 25 38.36 -12.83 34.85
CA VAL A 25 37.41 -11.73 34.72
C VAL A 25 36.04 -12.26 35.16
N PRO A 26 35.31 -11.60 36.08
CA PRO A 26 33.94 -11.97 36.37
C PRO A 26 33.13 -11.90 35.08
N VAL A 27 32.55 -13.03 34.67
CA VAL A 27 31.65 -13.13 33.53
C VAL A 27 30.45 -12.23 33.80
N VAL A 28 30.44 -11.06 33.18
CA VAL A 28 29.28 -10.18 33.14
C VAL A 28 28.29 -10.86 32.20
N ASN A 29 27.25 -11.50 32.76
CA ASN A 29 26.15 -12.03 31.97
C ASN A 29 25.43 -10.87 31.28
N GLU A 30 25.78 -10.61 30.02
CA GLU A 30 24.94 -9.77 29.17
C GLU A 30 23.57 -10.42 29.03
N PRO A 31 22.46 -9.64 29.10
CA PRO A 31 21.14 -10.18 28.86
C PRO A 31 21.08 -10.70 27.42
N THR A 32 21.05 -12.03 27.28
CA THR A 32 20.71 -12.70 26.04
C THR A 32 19.30 -12.29 25.66
N VAL A 33 19.16 -11.42 24.66
CA VAL A 33 17.86 -11.14 24.03
C VAL A 33 17.47 -12.39 23.25
N VAL A 34 16.78 -13.31 23.92
CA VAL A 34 16.18 -14.46 23.28
C VAL A 34 15.00 -13.95 22.46
N TYR A 35 15.20 -13.76 21.15
CA TYR A 35 14.07 -13.57 20.24
C TYR A 35 13.22 -14.85 20.32
N ALA A 36 12.05 -14.75 20.96
CA ALA A 36 11.12 -15.88 21.06
C ALA A 36 10.81 -16.40 19.64
N ALA A 37 10.96 -17.71 19.45
CA ALA A 37 10.62 -18.33 18.17
C ALA A 37 9.13 -18.14 17.88
N ALA A 38 8.80 -17.81 16.63
CA ALA A 38 7.44 -17.51 16.22
C ALA A 38 6.45 -18.65 16.53
N THR A 39 5.27 -18.29 17.03
CA THR A 39 4.20 -19.25 17.34
C THR A 39 3.65 -19.90 16.07
N THR A 40 2.91 -21.01 16.22
CA THR A 40 2.22 -21.64 15.08
C THR A 40 1.22 -20.68 14.43
N THR A 41 0.47 -19.93 15.23
CA THR A 41 -0.54 -18.97 14.76
C THR A 41 0.10 -17.79 14.02
N GLN A 42 1.22 -17.26 14.52
CA GLN A 42 2.01 -16.25 13.81
C GLN A 42 2.49 -16.74 12.44
N LYS A 43 2.94 -18.00 12.34
CA LYS A 43 3.37 -18.61 11.07
C LYS A 43 2.19 -18.79 10.09
N THR A 44 1.00 -19.15 10.58
CA THR A 44 -0.19 -19.29 9.73
C THR A 44 -0.72 -17.95 9.27
N ALA A 45 -0.76 -16.94 10.14
CA ALA A 45 -1.11 -15.55 9.81
C ALA A 45 -0.16 -15.01 8.73
N LEU A 46 1.15 -15.19 8.90
CA LEU A 46 2.16 -14.79 7.91
C LEU A 46 1.95 -15.47 6.55
N ARG A 47 1.53 -16.74 6.52
CA ARG A 47 1.22 -17.43 5.25
C ARG A 47 0.00 -16.82 4.57
N LYS A 48 -1.03 -16.45 5.34
CA LYS A 48 -2.25 -15.83 4.80
C LYS A 48 -2.00 -14.40 4.32
N ALA A 49 -1.22 -13.63 5.07
CA ALA A 49 -0.69 -12.32 4.65
C ALA A 49 0.04 -12.40 3.30
N LYS A 50 0.87 -13.43 3.08
CA LYS A 50 1.53 -13.68 1.79
C LYS A 50 0.54 -13.91 0.66
N SER A 51 -0.55 -14.62 0.91
CA SER A 51 -1.61 -14.83 -0.09
C SER A 51 -2.33 -13.54 -0.43
N TYR A 52 -2.70 -12.73 0.57
CA TYR A 52 -3.34 -11.44 0.36
C TYR A 52 -2.48 -10.47 -0.46
N TYR A 53 -1.20 -10.33 -0.11
CA TYR A 53 -0.27 -9.52 -0.90
C TYR A 53 -0.09 -10.04 -2.33
N LYS A 54 0.09 -11.34 -2.52
CA LYS A 54 0.38 -11.92 -3.84
C LYS A 54 -0.81 -11.89 -4.78
N ASN A 55 -2.00 -12.22 -4.28
CA ASN A 55 -3.18 -12.46 -5.10
C ASN A 55 -4.08 -11.24 -5.18
N MET A 56 -4.16 -10.45 -4.11
CA MET A 56 -5.04 -9.30 -4.00
C MET A 56 -4.30 -7.96 -3.97
N HIS A 57 -2.96 -7.98 -3.93
CA HIS A 57 -2.14 -6.77 -3.94
C HIS A 57 -2.54 -5.75 -2.86
N MET A 58 -2.93 -6.24 -1.69
CA MET A 58 -3.35 -5.40 -0.57
C MET A 58 -2.18 -4.61 0.04
N SER A 59 -2.50 -3.47 0.63
CA SER A 59 -1.58 -2.68 1.45
C SER A 59 -1.20 -3.39 2.75
N LYS A 60 -0.18 -2.87 3.45
CA LYS A 60 0.19 -3.39 4.78
C LYS A 60 -0.99 -3.31 5.75
N GLN A 61 -1.67 -2.17 5.79
CA GLN A 61 -2.81 -1.95 6.67
C GLN A 61 -4.01 -2.81 6.26
N GLY A 62 -4.33 -2.90 4.98
CA GLY A 62 -5.42 -3.75 4.50
C GLY A 62 -5.20 -5.23 4.86
N ILE A 63 -3.97 -5.73 4.80
CA ILE A 63 -3.66 -7.10 5.24
C ILE A 63 -3.86 -7.26 6.74
N PHE A 64 -3.43 -6.28 7.55
CA PHE A 64 -3.66 -6.30 8.99
C PHE A 64 -5.16 -6.36 9.30
N ASP A 65 -5.94 -5.41 8.76
CA ASP A 65 -7.39 -5.31 8.95
C ASP A 65 -8.11 -6.61 8.55
N GLN A 66 -7.70 -7.22 7.43
CA GLN A 66 -8.27 -8.47 6.96
C GLN A 66 -7.96 -9.64 7.89
N LEU A 67 -6.73 -9.73 8.42
CA LEU A 67 -6.35 -10.79 9.36
C LEU A 67 -7.09 -10.67 10.69
N THR A 68 -7.36 -9.45 11.16
CA THR A 68 -8.08 -9.19 12.42
C THR A 68 -9.60 -9.15 12.25
N SER A 69 -10.11 -9.21 11.02
CA SER A 69 -11.54 -9.21 10.75
C SER A 69 -12.25 -10.47 11.29
N ASP A 70 -13.57 -10.41 11.41
CA ASP A 70 -14.41 -11.56 11.76
C ASP A 70 -14.28 -12.75 10.80
N TYR A 71 -13.73 -12.55 9.61
CA TYR A 71 -13.49 -13.61 8.64
C TYR A 71 -12.24 -14.45 8.98
N ASP A 72 -11.15 -13.79 9.39
CA ASP A 72 -9.87 -14.47 9.65
C ASP A 72 -9.60 -14.72 11.14
N GLN A 73 -10.09 -13.82 11.99
CA GLN A 73 -10.10 -13.93 13.45
C GLN A 73 -8.72 -14.17 14.08
N TYR A 74 -7.65 -13.68 13.46
CA TYR A 74 -6.34 -13.64 14.12
C TYR A 74 -6.34 -12.56 15.21
N SER A 75 -5.57 -12.80 16.28
CA SER A 75 -5.29 -11.76 17.25
C SER A 75 -4.51 -10.60 16.60
N GLU A 76 -4.64 -9.40 17.15
CA GLU A 76 -3.84 -8.25 16.70
C GLU A 76 -2.33 -8.55 16.79
N GLU A 77 -1.88 -9.29 17.79
CA GLU A 77 -0.48 -9.69 17.95
C GLU A 77 0.00 -10.60 16.80
N ASP A 78 -0.80 -11.61 16.42
CA ASP A 78 -0.48 -12.51 15.32
C ASP A 78 -0.51 -11.78 13.97
N ALA A 79 -1.48 -10.89 13.76
CA ALA A 79 -1.60 -10.08 12.57
C ALA A 79 -0.44 -9.09 12.43
N GLN A 80 -0.08 -8.41 13.53
CA GLN A 80 1.05 -7.49 13.57
C GLN A 80 2.36 -8.22 13.26
N TYR A 81 2.58 -9.39 13.89
CA TYR A 81 3.70 -10.25 13.57
C TYR A 81 3.73 -10.58 12.07
N ALA A 82 2.59 -10.97 11.49
CA ALA A 82 2.50 -11.35 10.09
C ALA A 82 2.90 -10.21 9.13
N VAL A 83 2.37 -9.00 9.33
CA VAL A 83 2.65 -7.87 8.43
C VAL A 83 4.08 -7.32 8.59
N ASP A 84 4.68 -7.44 9.77
CA ASP A 84 6.07 -7.05 10.01
C ASP A 84 7.08 -8.04 9.41
N HIS A 85 6.72 -9.33 9.38
CA HIS A 85 7.59 -10.39 8.85
C HIS A 85 7.32 -10.71 7.37
N LEU A 86 6.32 -10.09 6.73
CA LEU A 86 5.97 -10.34 5.34
C LEU A 86 7.06 -9.92 4.35
N LYS A 87 7.86 -8.89 4.68
CA LYS A 87 8.91 -8.31 3.81
C LYS A 87 8.41 -8.08 2.36
N ALA A 88 7.24 -7.47 2.23
CA ALA A 88 6.61 -7.15 0.95
C ALA A 88 7.08 -5.80 0.38
N ASN A 89 6.96 -5.64 -0.94
CA ASN A 89 7.14 -4.36 -1.61
C ASN A 89 5.76 -3.75 -1.88
N TYR A 90 5.25 -2.98 -0.93
CA TYR A 90 3.91 -2.39 -1.00
C TYR A 90 3.78 -1.30 -2.07
N LYS A 91 4.86 -0.59 -2.41
CA LYS A 91 4.91 0.29 -3.60
C LYS A 91 4.56 -0.45 -4.90
N LYS A 92 5.05 -1.70 -5.04
CA LYS A 92 4.69 -2.56 -6.18
C LYS A 92 3.24 -3.01 -6.14
N ALA A 93 2.69 -3.28 -4.95
CA ALA A 93 1.29 -3.62 -4.77
C ALA A 93 0.36 -2.44 -5.13
N ALA A 94 0.68 -1.23 -4.65
CA ALA A 94 -0.03 0.00 -5.00
C ALA A 94 -0.03 0.23 -6.52
N LEU A 95 1.12 0.07 -7.20
CA LEU A 95 1.20 0.16 -8.66
C LEU A 95 0.33 -0.89 -9.38
N LYS A 96 0.16 -2.08 -8.80
CA LYS A 96 -0.73 -3.11 -9.36
C LYS A 96 -2.21 -2.74 -9.19
N GLN A 97 -2.59 -2.19 -8.03
CA GLN A 97 -3.94 -1.69 -7.81
C GLN A 97 -4.26 -0.48 -8.69
N ALA A 98 -3.35 0.49 -8.80
CA ALA A 98 -3.47 1.62 -9.72
C ALA A 98 -3.74 1.16 -11.16
N LYS A 99 -3.02 0.12 -11.61
CA LYS A 99 -3.23 -0.49 -12.94
C LYS A 99 -4.61 -1.12 -13.09
N SER A 100 -5.16 -1.69 -12.02
CA SER A 100 -6.52 -2.25 -12.01
C SER A 100 -7.54 -1.13 -12.18
N TYR A 101 -7.48 -0.09 -11.36
CA TYR A 101 -8.39 1.06 -11.42
C TYR A 101 -8.35 1.77 -12.78
N TYR A 102 -7.16 2.04 -13.29
CA TYR A 102 -7.01 2.65 -14.62
C TYR A 102 -7.62 1.79 -15.74
N LYS A 103 -7.36 0.47 -15.74
CA LYS A 103 -7.79 -0.41 -16.83
C LYS A 103 -9.27 -0.76 -16.78
N ASN A 104 -9.81 -0.98 -15.59
CA ASN A 104 -11.14 -1.55 -15.41
C ASN A 104 -12.19 -0.48 -15.09
N MET A 105 -11.77 0.62 -14.44
CA MET A 105 -12.67 1.69 -14.01
C MET A 105 -12.38 3.02 -14.69
N HIS A 106 -11.29 3.12 -15.49
CA HIS A 106 -10.94 4.32 -16.24
C HIS A 106 -10.85 5.58 -15.37
N MET A 107 -10.41 5.41 -14.12
CA MET A 107 -10.33 6.51 -13.17
C MET A 107 -9.26 7.54 -13.56
N SER A 108 -9.48 8.78 -13.13
CA SER A 108 -8.49 9.87 -13.24
C SER A 108 -7.26 9.62 -12.37
N LYS A 109 -6.21 10.41 -12.61
CA LYS A 109 -5.00 10.41 -11.77
C LYS A 109 -5.33 10.64 -10.30
N GLN A 110 -6.15 11.66 -10.01
CA GLN A 110 -6.52 12.01 -8.65
C GLN A 110 -7.43 10.96 -8.03
N GLY A 111 -8.41 10.45 -8.79
CA GLY A 111 -9.30 9.39 -8.31
C GLY A 111 -8.53 8.12 -7.91
N ILE A 112 -7.54 7.71 -8.71
CA ILE A 112 -6.70 6.55 -8.38
C ILE A 112 -5.90 6.82 -7.11
N TYR A 113 -5.29 8.01 -6.96
CA TYR A 113 -4.56 8.37 -5.75
C TYR A 113 -5.46 8.28 -4.52
N ASP A 114 -6.60 8.97 -4.56
CA ASP A 114 -7.56 9.04 -3.46
C ASP A 114 -8.01 7.63 -3.04
N GLN A 115 -8.34 6.78 -4.01
CA GLN A 115 -8.79 5.42 -3.75
C GLN A 115 -7.69 4.55 -3.11
N LEU A 116 -6.44 4.71 -3.56
CA LEU A 116 -5.30 3.98 -2.99
C LEU A 116 -5.03 4.39 -1.54
N SER A 117 -5.09 5.70 -1.25
CA SER A 117 -4.78 6.24 0.09
C SER A 117 -5.97 6.30 1.05
N SER A 118 -7.19 6.04 0.57
CA SER A 118 -8.41 6.16 1.38
C SER A 118 -8.42 5.17 2.54
N GLU A 119 -8.79 5.66 3.72
CA GLU A 119 -9.03 4.87 4.94
C GLU A 119 -10.21 3.89 4.80
N MET A 120 -11.09 4.11 3.83
CA MET A 120 -12.18 3.20 3.46
C MET A 120 -11.91 2.45 2.16
N GLY A 121 -10.77 2.73 1.51
CA GLY A 121 -10.33 2.09 0.27
C GLY A 121 -9.18 1.12 0.51
N GLU A 122 -8.08 1.30 -0.22
CA GLU A 122 -6.97 0.35 -0.20
C GLU A 122 -5.96 0.59 0.94
N LYS A 123 -6.03 1.73 1.64
CA LYS A 123 -5.18 2.07 2.79
C LYS A 123 -3.68 1.96 2.55
N PHE A 124 -3.23 2.24 1.33
CA PHE A 124 -1.81 2.46 1.08
C PHE A 124 -1.38 3.76 1.76
N THR A 125 -0.10 3.81 2.14
CA THR A 125 0.47 5.09 2.60
C THR A 125 0.44 6.12 1.46
N PRO A 126 0.36 7.42 1.76
CA PRO A 126 0.45 8.48 0.74
C PRO A 126 1.67 8.32 -0.16
N GLU A 127 2.81 7.89 0.38
CA GLU A 127 4.05 7.68 -0.38
C GLU A 127 3.97 6.48 -1.34
N GLU A 128 3.24 5.43 -0.97
CA GLU A 128 3.01 4.26 -1.83
C GLU A 128 2.00 4.56 -2.94
N ALA A 129 0.93 5.27 -2.62
CA ALA A 129 -0.04 5.76 -3.58
C ALA A 129 0.63 6.72 -4.58
N GLN A 130 1.41 7.69 -4.10
CA GLN A 130 2.15 8.62 -4.97
C GLN A 130 3.15 7.88 -5.85
N TYR A 131 3.91 6.93 -5.28
CA TYR A 131 4.82 6.10 -6.08
C TYR A 131 4.07 5.37 -7.21
N ALA A 132 2.89 4.83 -6.94
CA ALA A 132 2.08 4.16 -7.96
C ALA A 132 1.70 5.11 -9.10
N ILE A 133 1.28 6.33 -8.78
CA ILE A 133 0.95 7.36 -9.76
C ILE A 133 2.19 7.74 -10.59
N ASP A 134 3.31 8.03 -9.95
CA ASP A 134 4.53 8.50 -10.62
C ASP A 134 5.16 7.42 -11.51
N ASN A 135 4.95 6.15 -11.21
CA ASN A 135 5.54 5.02 -11.94
C ASN A 135 4.53 4.27 -12.83
N SER A 136 3.36 4.87 -13.05
CA SER A 136 2.26 4.26 -13.80
C SER A 136 2.44 4.35 -15.32
N ASN A 137 2.93 5.49 -15.80
CA ASN A 137 2.93 5.89 -17.23
C ASN A 137 1.55 5.72 -17.89
N PHE A 138 0.48 6.04 -17.17
CA PHE A 138 -0.88 5.97 -17.69
C PHE A 138 -1.20 7.16 -18.63
N ASP A 139 -2.09 6.90 -19.58
CA ASP A 139 -2.62 7.91 -20.50
C ASP A 139 -4.00 8.33 -19.99
N TYR A 140 -4.04 9.41 -19.22
CA TYR A 140 -5.28 9.87 -18.60
C TYR A 140 -6.25 10.55 -19.59
N ASN A 141 -5.76 11.06 -20.72
CA ASN A 141 -6.61 11.47 -21.84
C ASN A 141 -7.42 10.29 -22.37
N LYS A 142 -6.79 9.12 -22.50
CA LYS A 142 -7.48 7.89 -22.90
C LYS A 142 -8.47 7.40 -21.84
N ALA A 143 -8.15 7.52 -20.55
CA ALA A 143 -9.08 7.18 -19.48
C ALA A 143 -10.32 8.09 -19.50
N ALA A 144 -10.12 9.41 -19.61
CA ALA A 144 -11.19 10.39 -19.70
C ALA A 144 -12.11 10.12 -20.89
N LEU A 145 -11.54 9.87 -22.08
CA LEU A 145 -12.33 9.53 -23.27
C LEU A 145 -13.14 8.25 -23.07
N LYS A 146 -12.56 7.22 -22.44
CA LYS A 146 -13.28 5.98 -22.19
C LYS A 146 -14.43 6.19 -21.21
N GLN A 147 -14.23 7.01 -20.19
CA GLN A 147 -15.28 7.33 -19.23
C GLN A 147 -16.37 8.21 -19.83
N ALA A 148 -16.01 9.16 -20.68
CA ALA A 148 -16.96 9.95 -21.47
C ALA A 148 -17.86 9.07 -22.35
N LYS A 149 -17.27 8.10 -23.07
CA LYS A 149 -18.04 7.12 -23.86
C LYS A 149 -18.97 6.30 -22.99
N ASN A 150 -18.52 5.85 -21.82
CA ASN A 150 -19.37 5.10 -20.89
C ASN A 150 -20.59 5.94 -20.45
N TYR A 151 -20.41 7.21 -20.10
CA TYR A 151 -21.52 8.10 -19.73
C TYR A 151 -22.48 8.36 -20.90
N GLN A 152 -21.95 8.58 -22.10
CA GLN A 152 -22.76 8.75 -23.31
C GLN A 152 -23.60 7.50 -23.60
N GLU A 153 -22.98 6.31 -23.58
CA GLU A 153 -23.64 5.05 -23.94
C GLU A 153 -24.63 4.57 -22.87
N SER A 154 -24.26 4.65 -21.59
CA SER A 154 -25.06 4.07 -20.50
C SER A 154 -26.09 5.01 -19.89
N MET A 155 -25.86 6.33 -19.98
CA MET A 155 -26.70 7.35 -19.35
C MET A 155 -27.26 8.38 -20.34
N ALA A 156 -26.91 8.28 -21.63
CA ALA A 156 -27.34 9.23 -22.67
C ALA A 156 -27.07 10.70 -22.30
N MET A 157 -25.99 10.96 -21.56
CA MET A 157 -25.61 12.30 -21.15
C MET A 157 -25.14 13.13 -22.35
N SER A 158 -25.43 14.43 -22.33
CA SER A 158 -24.90 15.36 -23.33
C SER A 158 -23.39 15.59 -23.13
N PRO A 159 -22.66 16.01 -24.18
CA PRO A 159 -21.23 16.35 -24.04
C PRO A 159 -20.94 17.35 -22.91
N ASP A 160 -21.76 18.39 -22.76
CA ASP A 160 -21.59 19.38 -21.68
C ASP A 160 -21.76 18.75 -20.29
N ALA A 161 -22.78 17.90 -20.10
CA ALA A 161 -22.99 17.22 -18.82
C ALA A 161 -21.87 16.21 -18.52
N ILE A 162 -21.33 15.57 -19.56
CA ILE A 162 -20.18 14.66 -19.41
C ILE A 162 -18.94 15.47 -19.00
N TYR A 163 -18.68 16.62 -19.63
CA TYR A 163 -17.57 17.49 -19.27
C TYR A 163 -17.62 17.87 -17.79
N ASP A 164 -18.76 18.40 -17.35
CA ASP A 164 -18.98 18.81 -15.95
C ASP A 164 -18.77 17.63 -14.98
N GLN A 165 -19.25 16.44 -15.35
CA GLN A 165 -19.07 15.23 -14.54
C GLN A 165 -17.61 14.77 -14.47
N LEU A 166 -16.86 14.88 -15.58
CA LEU A 166 -15.45 14.48 -15.63
C LEU A 166 -14.59 15.37 -14.73
N ILE A 167 -14.84 16.68 -14.68
CA ILE A 167 -14.05 17.61 -13.87
C ILE A 167 -14.53 17.72 -12.42
N SER A 168 -15.73 17.23 -12.11
CA SER A 168 -16.35 17.41 -10.80
C SER A 168 -15.50 16.83 -9.67
N GLU A 169 -15.32 17.62 -8.61
CA GLU A 169 -14.65 17.21 -7.36
C GLU A 169 -15.39 16.08 -6.63
N ALA A 170 -16.70 15.98 -6.81
CA ALA A 170 -17.48 14.86 -6.30
C ALA A 170 -17.60 13.71 -7.31
N GLY A 171 -17.18 13.94 -8.55
CA GLY A 171 -17.23 13.00 -9.67
C GLY A 171 -15.86 12.40 -9.96
N GLU A 172 -15.41 12.54 -11.21
CA GLU A 172 -14.26 11.79 -11.72
C GLU A 172 -12.90 12.48 -11.50
N LYS A 173 -12.88 13.79 -11.20
CA LYS A 173 -11.65 14.57 -10.93
C LYS A 173 -10.59 14.50 -12.03
N PHE A 174 -11.00 14.42 -13.29
CA PHE A 174 -10.09 14.67 -14.41
C PHE A 174 -9.72 16.15 -14.46
N THR A 175 -8.55 16.44 -15.02
CA THR A 175 -8.21 17.84 -15.33
C THR A 175 -9.13 18.37 -16.44
N GLU A 176 -9.36 19.68 -16.46
CA GLU A 176 -10.12 20.32 -17.54
C GLU A 176 -9.58 19.96 -18.94
N SER A 177 -8.26 19.85 -19.09
CA SER A 177 -7.64 19.45 -20.37
C SER A 177 -7.94 18.02 -20.77
N GLU A 178 -7.96 17.08 -19.82
CA GLU A 178 -8.30 15.67 -20.10
C GLU A 178 -9.79 15.51 -20.40
N ALA A 179 -10.65 16.24 -19.67
CA ALA A 179 -12.08 16.29 -19.95
C ALA A 179 -12.36 16.91 -21.32
N GLN A 180 -11.72 18.02 -21.66
CA GLN A 180 -11.89 18.64 -22.98
C GLN A 180 -11.41 17.70 -24.09
N TYR A 181 -10.24 17.06 -23.91
CA TYR A 181 -9.76 16.05 -24.84
C TYR A 181 -10.80 14.94 -25.03
N ALA A 182 -11.44 14.47 -23.96
CA ALA A 182 -12.48 13.45 -24.05
C ALA A 182 -13.66 13.92 -24.91
N ILE A 183 -14.18 15.14 -24.66
CA ILE A 183 -15.29 15.71 -25.42
C ILE A 183 -14.94 15.90 -26.91
N ASP A 184 -13.77 16.44 -27.20
CA ASP A 184 -13.31 16.68 -28.57
C ASP A 184 -13.19 15.39 -29.39
N ASN A 185 -13.03 14.25 -28.70
CA ASN A 185 -12.88 12.92 -29.29
C ASN A 185 -14.09 12.00 -29.07
N LEU A 186 -15.21 12.52 -28.55
CA LEU A 186 -16.48 11.78 -28.48
C LEU A 186 -17.09 11.62 -29.88
N ASP A 187 -17.69 10.45 -30.11
CA ASP A 187 -18.48 10.23 -31.32
C ASP A 187 -19.75 11.08 -31.23
N LYS A 188 -20.12 11.73 -32.34
CA LYS A 188 -21.29 12.62 -32.42
C LYS A 188 -22.60 11.85 -32.47
#